data_AF-Q9PBX1-F1
#
_entry.id   AF-Q9PBX1-F1
#
_cell.length_a   1.000
_cell.length_b   1.000
_cell.length_c   1.000
_cell.angle_alpha   90.00
_cell.angle_beta   90.00
_cell.angle_gamma   90.00
#
_symmetry.space_group_name_H-M   'P 1'
#
loop_
_entity.id
_entity.type
_entity.pdbx_description
1 polymer ?
#
loop_
_entity_poly.entity_id
_entity_poly.type
_entity_poly.pdbx_seq_one_letter_code
_entity_poly.pdbx_strand_id
1 'polypeptide(L)'
;MKSEPDAFSIDDLQRVGTEPWNGIRNYQARNFIRDKIHIGDSVLFYHSNCKPPGIVGLAKIASAAYPDESQFDPNSDYYDPKAKREQPRWYLVDIAFERKLARTITLEHIKQHAEALGEGFPLTTRGNRLSVFPVTTTQWKLLLSLE
;
A
#
# COMPACT_ATOMS: atom_id res chain seq x y z
N MET A 1 2.65 0.26 -0.47
CA MET A 1 1.31 0.22 0.17
C MET A 1 1.49 0.23 1.68
N LYS A 2 0.64 0.94 2.43
CA LYS A 2 0.73 1.06 3.89
C LYS A 2 -0.25 0.11 4.58
N SER A 3 0.20 -0.56 5.63
CA SER A 3 -0.61 -1.39 6.53
C SER A 3 -0.17 -1.18 7.98
N GLU A 4 -1.11 -1.28 8.92
CA GLU A 4 -0.79 -1.30 10.35
C GLU A 4 -0.40 -2.73 10.74
N PRO A 5 0.77 -2.96 11.36
CA PRO A 5 1.25 -4.31 11.62
C PRO A 5 0.37 -5.12 12.57
N ASP A 6 -0.37 -4.46 13.46
CA ASP A 6 -1.30 -5.12 14.38
C ASP A 6 -2.58 -5.62 13.66
N ALA A 7 -2.89 -5.05 12.48
CA ALA A 7 -4.01 -5.48 11.65
C ALA A 7 -3.56 -6.48 10.58
N PHE A 8 -2.49 -6.16 9.84
CA PHE A 8 -1.93 -7.06 8.83
C PHE A 8 -0.45 -6.72 8.56
N SER A 9 0.45 -7.57 9.05
CA SER A 9 1.89 -7.38 8.94
C SER A 9 2.49 -8.00 7.66
N ILE A 10 3.79 -7.77 7.42
CA ILE A 10 4.50 -8.45 6.33
C ILE A 10 4.69 -9.94 6.64
N ASP A 11 4.74 -10.31 7.92
CA ASP A 11 4.82 -11.69 8.37
C ASP A 11 3.49 -12.42 8.15
N ASP A 12 2.37 -11.70 8.29
CA ASP A 12 1.05 -12.24 7.90
C ASP A 12 0.98 -12.48 6.39
N LEU A 13 1.42 -11.51 5.58
CA LEU A 13 1.49 -11.67 4.13
C LEU A 13 2.40 -12.85 3.74
N GLN A 14 3.55 -13.00 4.41
CA GLN A 14 4.45 -14.13 4.19
C GLN A 14 3.77 -15.47 4.48
N ARG A 15 2.98 -15.54 5.56
CA ARG A 15 2.27 -16.75 5.98
C ARG A 15 1.13 -17.13 5.02
N VAL A 16 0.35 -16.16 4.55
CA VAL A 16 -0.78 -16.41 3.62
C VAL A 16 -0.34 -16.49 2.16
N GLY A 17 0.83 -15.95 1.82
CA GLY A 17 1.40 -15.94 0.48
C GLY A 17 0.81 -14.84 -0.41
N THR A 18 -0.53 -14.81 -0.55
CA THR A 18 -1.27 -13.81 -1.35
C THR A 18 -2.50 -13.35 -0.58
N GLU A 19 -2.77 -12.05 -0.56
CA GLU A 19 -3.91 -11.45 0.15
C GLU A 19 -4.57 -10.35 -0.69
N PRO A 20 -5.92 -10.27 -0.70
CA PRO A 20 -6.66 -9.12 -1.22
C PRO A 20 -6.36 -7.84 -0.43
N TRP A 21 -5.87 -6.80 -1.10
CA TRP A 21 -5.54 -5.52 -0.47
C TRP A 21 -6.77 -4.61 -0.28
N ASN A 22 -7.68 -5.07 0.58
CA ASN A 22 -8.99 -4.48 0.84
C ASN A 22 -8.96 -3.16 1.65
N GLY A 23 -10.14 -2.64 2.00
CA GLY A 23 -10.28 -1.54 2.96
C GLY A 23 -9.89 -0.15 2.44
N ILE A 24 -9.55 -0.02 1.15
CA ILE A 24 -9.21 1.26 0.54
C ILE A 24 -10.46 2.11 0.38
N ARG A 25 -10.56 3.19 1.18
CA ARG A 25 -11.69 4.15 1.17
C ARG A 25 -11.26 5.60 0.87
N ASN A 26 -10.09 5.76 0.26
CA ASN A 26 -9.60 7.03 -0.26
C ASN A 26 -9.67 7.04 -1.80
N TYR A 27 -10.33 8.05 -2.38
CA TYR A 27 -10.55 8.12 -3.83
C TYR A 27 -9.26 8.17 -4.65
N GLN A 28 -8.24 8.89 -4.19
CA GLN A 28 -6.97 8.99 -4.91
C GLN A 28 -6.19 7.67 -4.82
N ALA A 29 -6.15 7.04 -3.65
CA ALA A 29 -5.58 5.70 -3.47
C ALA A 29 -6.28 4.67 -4.37
N ARG A 30 -7.61 4.68 -4.40
CA ARG A 30 -8.41 3.85 -5.31
C ARG A 30 -8.06 4.09 -6.77
N ASN A 31 -7.96 5.36 -7.19
CA ASN A 31 -7.63 5.67 -8.59
C ASN A 31 -6.25 5.13 -8.97
N PHE A 32 -5.27 5.14 -8.06
CA PHE A 32 -3.98 4.48 -8.33
C PHE A 32 -4.15 2.97 -8.53
N ILE A 33 -4.90 2.29 -7.65
CA ILE A 33 -5.18 0.85 -7.79
C ILE A 33 -5.87 0.54 -9.11
N ARG A 34 -6.96 1.25 -9.42
CA ARG A 34 -7.81 0.96 -10.58
C ARG A 34 -7.13 1.34 -11.91
N ASP A 35 -6.43 2.47 -11.95
CA ASP A 35 -6.02 3.09 -13.22
C ASP A 35 -4.52 3.01 -13.51
N LYS A 36 -3.69 2.67 -12.52
CA LYS A 36 -2.22 2.78 -12.64
C LYS A 36 -1.44 1.53 -12.24
N ILE A 37 -2.04 0.61 -11.50
CA ILE A 37 -1.39 -0.62 -11.05
C ILE A 37 -1.65 -1.74 -12.08
N HIS A 38 -0.61 -2.53 -12.35
CA HIS A 38 -0.65 -3.69 -13.22
C HIS A 38 -0.13 -4.95 -12.51
N ILE A 39 -0.55 -6.12 -12.99
CA ILE A 39 -0.03 -7.40 -12.51
C ILE A 39 1.50 -7.43 -12.66
N GLY A 40 2.19 -7.84 -11.61
CA GLY A 40 3.64 -7.91 -11.56
C GLY A 40 4.34 -6.64 -11.10
N ASP A 41 3.63 -5.51 -10.94
CA ASP A 41 4.23 -4.30 -10.37
C ASP A 41 4.75 -4.58 -8.94
N SER A 42 5.92 -4.03 -8.62
CA SER A 42 6.54 -4.19 -7.31
C SER A 42 5.93 -3.24 -6.28
N VAL A 43 5.86 -3.69 -5.03
CA VAL A 43 5.24 -2.98 -3.90
C VAL A 43 6.24 -2.89 -2.76
N LEU A 44 6.52 -1.66 -2.31
CA LEU A 44 7.12 -1.43 -0.99
C LEU A 44 6.05 -1.62 0.08
N PHE A 45 6.20 -2.64 0.93
CA PHE A 45 5.29 -2.89 2.06
C PHE A 45 5.72 -2.02 3.25
N TYR A 46 4.86 -1.09 3.64
CA TYR A 46 5.15 -0.09 4.65
C TYR A 46 4.30 -0.34 5.90
N HIS A 47 4.93 -0.47 7.07
CA HIS A 47 4.25 -0.48 8.35
C HIS A 47 3.98 0.95 8.83
N SER A 48 2.70 1.28 8.95
CA SER A 48 2.19 2.55 9.49
C SER A 48 1.64 2.39 10.91
N ASN A 49 1.43 3.52 11.59
CA ASN A 49 0.84 3.58 12.93
C ASN A 49 1.56 2.71 14.00
N CYS A 50 2.85 2.44 13.81
CA CYS A 50 3.68 1.66 14.72
C CYS A 50 4.99 2.38 15.04
N LYS A 51 5.82 1.78 15.90
CA LYS A 51 7.12 2.34 16.29
C LYS A 51 8.24 1.29 16.14
N PRO A 52 9.25 1.52 15.27
CA PRO A 52 9.32 2.58 14.25
C PRO A 52 8.44 2.27 13.03
N PRO A 53 7.80 3.27 12.39
CA PRO A 53 7.15 3.07 11.11
C PRO A 53 8.18 3.06 9.98
N GLY A 54 7.94 2.32 8.91
CA GLY A 54 8.93 2.19 7.84
C GLY A 54 8.60 1.13 6.79
N ILE A 55 9.47 1.01 5.80
CA ILE A 55 9.40 -0.05 4.79
C ILE A 55 10.04 -1.30 5.39
N VAL A 56 9.30 -2.41 5.38
CA VAL A 56 9.69 -3.67 6.06
C VAL A 56 9.84 -4.85 5.11
N GLY A 57 9.34 -4.72 3.88
CA GLY A 57 9.42 -5.79 2.89
C GLY A 57 8.97 -5.36 1.51
N LEU A 58 9.04 -6.31 0.61
CA LEU A 58 8.55 -6.24 -0.75
C LEU A 58 7.40 -7.22 -0.95
N ALA A 59 6.48 -6.79 -1.80
CA ALA A 59 5.41 -7.61 -2.34
C ALA A 59 5.29 -7.30 -3.84
N LYS A 60 4.45 -8.06 -4.54
CA LYS A 60 4.13 -7.85 -5.95
C LYS A 60 2.63 -7.90 -6.17
N ILE A 61 2.14 -7.17 -7.17
CA ILE A 61 0.74 -7.22 -7.56
C ILE A 61 0.44 -8.57 -8.22
N ALA A 62 -0.56 -9.28 -7.70
CA ALA A 62 -0.92 -10.64 -8.09
C ALA A 62 -2.22 -10.72 -8.91
N SER A 63 -3.01 -9.65 -8.99
CA SER A 63 -4.24 -9.58 -9.79
C SER A 63 -4.40 -8.25 -10.52
N ALA A 64 -5.27 -8.21 -11.53
CA ALA A 64 -5.81 -6.95 -12.01
C ALA A 64 -6.70 -6.32 -10.93
N ALA A 65 -6.98 -5.02 -11.02
CA ALA A 65 -7.90 -4.38 -10.09
C ALA A 65 -9.33 -4.90 -10.27
N TYR A 66 -10.00 -5.20 -9.16
CA TYR A 66 -11.38 -5.68 -9.16
C TYR A 66 -12.19 -5.06 -8.00
N PRO A 67 -13.53 -5.11 -8.06
CA PRO A 67 -14.40 -4.55 -7.02
C PRO A 67 -14.11 -5.15 -5.63
N ASP A 68 -14.01 -4.28 -4.62
CA ASP A 68 -13.91 -4.72 -3.22
C ASP A 68 -15.28 -5.18 -2.72
N GLU A 69 -15.52 -6.48 -2.63
CA GLU A 69 -16.82 -7.06 -2.21
C GLU A 69 -17.28 -6.57 -0.82
N SER A 70 -16.35 -6.22 0.06
CA SER A 70 -16.64 -5.70 1.40
C SER A 70 -17.42 -4.39 1.40
N GLN A 71 -17.46 -3.67 0.26
CA GLN A 71 -18.25 -2.45 0.13
C GLN A 71 -19.76 -2.70 0.04
N PHE A 72 -20.19 -3.93 -0.27
CA PHE A 72 -21.60 -4.30 -0.45
C PHE A 72 -22.22 -5.03 0.74
N ASP A 73 -21.41 -5.47 1.71
CA ASP A 73 -21.87 -6.19 2.89
C ASP A 73 -22.16 -5.22 4.05
N PRO A 74 -23.41 -5.08 4.53
CA PRO A 74 -23.76 -4.20 5.64
C PRO A 74 -23.07 -4.53 6.98
N ASN A 75 -22.53 -5.75 7.13
CA ASN A 75 -21.80 -6.16 8.34
C ASN A 75 -20.29 -5.90 8.27
N SER A 76 -19.79 -5.46 7.12
CA SER A 76 -18.40 -5.11 6.91
C SER A 76 -18.09 -3.72 7.46
N ASP A 77 -16.94 -3.57 8.13
CA ASP A 77 -16.39 -2.26 8.55
C ASP A 77 -16.16 -1.30 7.38
N TYR A 78 -16.12 -1.84 6.16
CA TYR A 78 -15.88 -1.10 4.93
C TYR A 78 -17.12 -0.97 4.04
N TYR A 79 -18.31 -1.26 4.58
CA TYR A 79 -19.58 -1.07 3.90
C TYR A 79 -19.75 0.36 3.38
N ASP A 80 -20.25 0.50 2.15
CA ASP A 80 -20.61 1.79 1.58
C ASP A 80 -22.04 1.73 1.04
N PRO A 81 -23.04 2.34 1.72
CA PRO A 81 -24.44 2.26 1.32
C PRO A 81 -24.74 2.91 -0.04
N LYS A 82 -23.79 3.66 -0.62
CA LYS A 82 -23.92 4.27 -1.95
C LYS A 82 -23.19 3.45 -3.03
N ALA A 83 -22.44 2.40 -2.66
CA ALA A 83 -21.83 1.51 -3.64
C ALA A 83 -22.88 0.55 -4.20
N LYS A 84 -22.81 0.32 -5.52
CA LYS A 84 -23.70 -0.60 -6.24
C LYS A 84 -22.87 -1.58 -7.04
N ARG A 85 -23.32 -2.83 -7.22
CA ARG A 85 -22.57 -3.85 -7.95
C ARG A 85 -22.38 -3.49 -9.42
N GLU A 86 -23.33 -2.79 -10.01
CA GLU A 86 -23.30 -2.31 -11.39
C GLU A 86 -22.32 -1.15 -11.58
N GLN A 87 -22.02 -0.42 -10.50
CA GLN A 87 -21.08 0.69 -10.50
C GLN A 87 -20.27 0.71 -9.20
N PRO A 88 -19.33 -0.23 -9.02
CA PRO A 88 -18.55 -0.34 -7.80
C PRO A 88 -17.76 0.94 -7.55
N ARG A 89 -17.75 1.41 -6.29
CA ARG A 89 -17.04 2.63 -5.90
C ARG A 89 -15.62 2.35 -5.47
N TRP A 90 -15.36 1.17 -4.91
CA TRP A 90 -14.08 0.76 -4.33
C TRP A 90 -13.51 -0.45 -5.06
N TYR A 91 -12.20 -0.42 -5.24
CA TYR A 91 -11.45 -1.44 -5.97
C TYR A 91 -10.23 -1.82 -5.14
N LEU A 92 -9.84 -3.07 -5.26
CA LEU A 92 -8.64 -3.62 -4.66
C LEU A 92 -7.88 -4.47 -5.69
N VAL A 93 -6.71 -4.92 -5.28
CA VAL A 93 -5.85 -5.88 -6.00
C VAL A 93 -5.39 -6.91 -4.99
N ASP A 94 -5.06 -8.11 -5.45
CA ASP A 94 -4.29 -9.05 -4.66
C ASP A 94 -2.82 -8.65 -4.67
N ILE A 95 -2.16 -8.78 -3.53
CA ILE A 95 -0.70 -8.71 -3.46
C ILE A 95 -0.12 -10.02 -2.95
N ALA A 96 1.01 -10.42 -3.52
CA ALA A 96 1.75 -11.60 -3.11
C ALA A 96 3.05 -11.21 -2.41
N PHE A 97 3.40 -11.94 -1.35
CA PHE A 97 4.68 -11.82 -0.68
C PHE A 97 5.83 -12.01 -1.66
N GLU A 98 6.88 -11.18 -1.53
CA GLU A 98 8.13 -11.37 -2.27
C GLU A 98 9.28 -11.65 -1.30
N ARG A 99 9.60 -10.70 -0.42
CA ARG A 99 10.62 -10.87 0.61
C ARG A 99 10.47 -9.86 1.75
N LYS A 100 11.04 -10.18 2.91
CA LYS A 100 11.31 -9.17 3.94
C LYS A 100 12.58 -8.40 3.60
N LEU A 101 12.69 -7.17 4.09
CA LEU A 101 13.95 -6.45 4.06
C LEU A 101 14.89 -6.98 5.16
N ALA A 102 16.20 -6.84 4.96
CA ALA A 102 17.21 -7.20 5.96
C ALA A 102 17.10 -6.36 7.23
N ARG A 103 16.65 -5.10 7.09
CA ARG A 103 16.29 -4.19 8.18
C ARG A 103 15.16 -3.28 7.75
N THR A 104 14.39 -2.79 8.73
CA THR A 104 13.36 -1.77 8.47
C THR A 104 14.01 -0.46 8.02
N ILE A 105 13.62 0.03 6.85
CA ILE A 105 13.97 1.39 6.41
C ILE A 105 12.97 2.34 7.08
N THR A 106 13.37 2.94 8.20
CA THR A 106 12.47 3.75 9.03
C THR A 106 12.06 5.05 8.33
N LEU A 107 10.87 5.56 8.65
CA LEU A 107 10.42 6.87 8.16
C LEU A 107 11.40 7.99 8.54
N GLU A 108 12.04 7.89 9.70
CA GLU A 108 13.07 8.83 10.14
C GLU A 108 14.26 8.83 9.17
N HIS A 109 14.78 7.66 8.83
CA HIS A 109 15.87 7.53 7.86
C HIS A 109 15.44 8.04 6.47
N ILE A 110 14.23 7.68 6.00
CA ILE A 110 13.67 8.16 4.73
C ILE A 110 13.60 9.70 4.68
N LYS A 111 13.21 10.35 5.78
CA LYS A 111 13.10 11.82 5.86
C LYS A 111 14.43 12.54 5.74
N GLN A 112 15.54 11.89 6.11
CA GLN A 112 16.89 12.47 5.92
C GLN A 112 17.24 12.61 4.43
N HIS A 113 16.54 11.89 3.55
CA HIS A 113 16.71 11.95 2.09
C HIS A 113 15.50 12.58 1.37
N ALA A 114 14.68 13.37 2.06
CA ALA A 114 13.44 13.93 1.52
C ALA A 114 13.67 14.79 0.26
N GLU A 115 14.77 15.54 0.19
CA GLU A 115 15.12 16.35 -0.98
C GLU A 115 15.33 15.48 -2.24
N ALA A 116 16.06 14.38 -2.11
CA ALA A 116 16.34 13.45 -3.21
C ALA A 116 15.09 12.64 -3.63
N LEU A 117 14.11 12.48 -2.74
CA LEU A 117 12.82 11.87 -3.06
C LEU A 117 11.90 12.82 -3.85
N GLY A 118 12.22 14.12 -3.87
CA GLY A 118 11.48 15.16 -4.57
C GLY A 118 10.39 15.79 -3.70
N GLU A 119 10.09 17.06 -4.01
CA GLU A 119 9.01 17.80 -3.39
C GLU A 119 7.67 17.10 -3.60
N GLY A 120 6.83 17.07 -2.57
CA GLY A 120 5.51 16.44 -2.63
C GLY A 120 5.53 14.92 -2.57
N PHE A 121 6.67 14.27 -2.31
CA PHE A 121 6.70 12.81 -2.14
C PHE A 121 5.76 12.39 -0.98
N PRO A 122 4.80 11.49 -1.22
CA PRO A 122 3.73 11.18 -0.25
C PRO A 122 4.20 10.70 1.13
N LEU A 123 5.36 10.02 1.26
CA LEU A 123 5.83 9.57 2.59
C LEU A 123 6.40 10.70 3.45
N THR A 124 7.01 11.71 2.85
CA THR A 124 7.72 12.79 3.56
C THR A 124 6.89 14.06 3.67
N THR A 125 5.84 14.21 2.85
CA THR A 125 4.95 15.37 2.86
C THR A 125 4.06 15.38 4.10
N ARG A 126 4.14 16.48 4.87
CA ARG A 126 3.36 16.67 6.09
C ARG A 126 1.85 16.68 5.78
N GLY A 127 1.07 15.97 6.59
CA GLY A 127 -0.39 15.92 6.46
C GLY A 127 -0.91 14.99 5.37
N ASN A 128 -0.04 14.37 4.57
CA ASN A 128 -0.48 13.40 3.58
C ASN A 128 -1.03 12.12 4.25
N ARG A 129 -2.21 11.69 3.81
CA ARG A 129 -2.92 10.52 4.33
C ARG A 129 -3.13 9.41 3.29
N LEU A 130 -2.41 9.43 2.18
CA LEU A 130 -2.48 8.36 1.18
C LEU A 130 -1.87 7.05 1.72
N SER A 131 -2.64 5.97 1.63
CA SER A 131 -2.23 4.59 1.93
C SER A 131 -1.60 3.88 0.72
N VAL A 132 -1.98 4.30 -0.48
CA VAL A 132 -1.44 3.82 -1.77
C VAL A 132 -1.08 5.02 -2.62
N PHE A 133 0.11 4.98 -3.21
CA PHE A 133 0.64 6.01 -4.11
C PHE A 133 1.78 5.43 -4.94
N PRO A 134 2.03 5.97 -6.14
CA PRO A 134 3.11 5.50 -7.00
C PRO A 134 4.47 5.90 -6.45
N VAL A 135 5.48 5.10 -6.77
CA VAL A 135 6.89 5.36 -6.48
C VAL A 135 7.63 5.29 -7.81
N THR A 136 8.38 6.33 -8.17
CA THR A 136 9.14 6.33 -9.42
C THR A 136 10.32 5.38 -9.34
N THR A 137 10.88 4.96 -10.47
CA THR A 137 12.08 4.10 -10.51
C THR A 137 13.26 4.71 -9.73
N THR A 138 13.43 6.03 -9.79
CA THR A 138 14.49 6.74 -9.04
C THR A 138 14.23 6.70 -7.54
N GLN A 139 13.00 6.99 -7.11
CA GLN A 139 12.61 6.89 -5.69
C GLN A 139 12.73 5.45 -5.17
N TRP A 140 12.34 4.46 -5.97
CA TRP A 140 12.44 3.04 -5.65
C TRP A 140 13.89 2.63 -5.38
N LYS A 141 14.80 2.97 -6.31
CA LYS A 141 16.24 2.69 -6.16
C LYS A 141 16.82 3.38 -4.94
N LEU A 142 16.47 4.65 -4.71
CA LEU A 142 16.93 5.40 -3.56
C LEU A 142 16.45 4.73 -2.26
N LEU A 143 15.16 4.45 -2.13
CA LEU A 143 14.60 3.82 -0.94
C LEU A 143 15.27 2.48 -0.65
N LEU A 144 15.41 1.60 -1.65
CA LEU A 144 16.06 0.30 -1.45
C LEU A 144 17.57 0.40 -1.18
N SER A 145 18.24 1.47 -1.59
CA SER A 145 19.65 1.67 -1.22
C SER A 145 19.85 2.00 0.27
N LEU A 146 18.77 2.30 0.99
CA LEU A 146 18.76 2.53 2.44
C LEU A 146 18.55 1.24 3.26
N GLU A 147 18.24 0.13 2.59
CA GLU A 147 18.22 -1.22 3.21
C GLU A 147 19.60 -1.63 3.71
#